data_AF-A0A3D1YNS7-F1
#
_entry.id   AF-A0A3D1YNS7-F1
#
_cell.length_a   1.000
_cell.length_b   1.000
_cell.length_c   1.000
_cell.angle_alpha   90.00
_cell.angle_beta   90.00
_cell.angle_gamma   90.00
#
_symmetry.space_group_name_H-M   'P 1'
#
loop_
_entity.id
_entity.type
_entity.pdbx_description
1 polymer ?
#
loop_
_entity_poly.entity_id
_entity_poly.type
_entity_poly.pdbx_seq_one_letter_code
_entity_poly.pdbx_strand_id
1 'polypeptide(L)'
;MLGWLRVITFAAVAALSTGAVAQEQYQEGVHYDLIEPAIHTGISDRVVVTEFFSYGCGHCYNFEPLLESFESRLPEGVVVQRTPVIWKDSPGMKLLARTYYTVEALDVFDPVHGAVFNTIHRQRKRLSSPEAVRAVFVE
;
A
#
# COMPACT_ATOMS: atom_id res chain seq x y z
N MET A 1 -51.82 6.30 -30.51
CA MET A 1 -51.46 6.18 -29.08
C MET A 1 -50.56 4.96 -28.80
N LEU A 2 -50.86 3.76 -29.31
CA LEU A 2 -50.00 2.56 -29.09
C LEU A 2 -48.59 2.63 -29.71
N GLY A 3 -48.39 3.37 -30.79
CA GLY A 3 -47.08 3.49 -31.46
C GLY A 3 -46.03 4.27 -30.66
N TRP A 4 -46.44 5.32 -29.96
CA TRP A 4 -45.53 6.12 -29.12
C TRP A 4 -45.16 5.41 -27.83
N LEU A 5 -46.09 4.63 -27.25
CA LEU A 5 -45.81 3.76 -26.10
C LEU A 5 -44.68 2.77 -26.43
N ARG A 6 -44.69 2.15 -27.62
CA ARG A 6 -43.65 1.19 -28.05
C ARG A 6 -42.27 1.82 -28.26
N VAL A 7 -42.21 3.07 -28.75
CA VAL A 7 -40.95 3.81 -28.94
C VAL A 7 -40.34 4.21 -27.59
N ILE A 8 -41.17 4.62 -26.64
CA ILE A 8 -40.72 4.96 -25.27
C ILE A 8 -40.22 3.71 -24.53
N THR A 9 -40.85 2.54 -24.72
CA THR A 9 -40.38 1.29 -24.11
C THR A 9 -39.03 0.84 -24.68
N PHE A 10 -38.81 1.02 -25.99
CA PHE A 10 -37.54 0.64 -26.64
C PHE A 10 -36.37 1.55 -26.23
N ALA A 11 -36.62 2.85 -26.05
CA ALA A 11 -35.62 3.80 -25.57
C ALA A 11 -35.23 3.57 -24.10
N ALA A 12 -36.18 3.15 -23.26
CA ALA A 12 -35.91 2.86 -21.84
C ALA A 12 -35.05 1.60 -21.65
N VAL A 13 -35.21 0.58 -22.50
CA VAL A 13 -34.40 -0.66 -22.44
C VAL A 13 -32.96 -0.42 -22.93
N ALA A 14 -32.75 0.45 -23.93
CA ALA A 14 -31.41 0.77 -24.43
C ALA A 14 -30.57 1.59 -23.44
N ALA A 15 -31.21 2.39 -22.58
CA ALA A 15 -30.53 3.19 -21.55
C ALA A 15 -30.09 2.37 -20.31
N LEU A 16 -30.59 1.14 -20.15
CA LEU A 16 -30.17 0.22 -19.08
C LEU A 16 -28.95 -0.63 -19.48
N SER A 17 -28.52 -0.57 -20.74
CA SER A 17 -27.47 -1.43 -21.30
C SER A 17 -26.05 -0.84 -21.18
N THR A 18 -25.89 0.42 -20.74
CA THR A 18 -24.58 1.09 -20.68
C THR A 18 -23.83 0.91 -19.35
N GLY A 19 -24.32 0.04 -18.46
CA GLY A 19 -23.75 -0.15 -17.12
C GLY A 19 -22.74 -1.28 -16.97
N ALA A 20 -22.54 -2.13 -17.99
CA ALA A 20 -21.54 -3.18 -17.95
C ALA A 20 -20.19 -2.61 -18.37
N VAL A 21 -19.58 -1.78 -17.52
CA VAL A 21 -18.12 -1.73 -17.50
C VAL A 21 -17.67 -3.15 -17.18
N ALA A 22 -17.16 -3.85 -18.17
CA ALA A 22 -16.34 -5.02 -17.91
C ALA A 22 -15.18 -4.52 -17.05
N GLN A 23 -15.32 -4.61 -15.71
CA GLN A 23 -14.14 -4.65 -14.87
C GLN A 23 -13.37 -5.85 -15.41
N GLU A 24 -12.20 -5.59 -16.00
CA GLU A 24 -11.23 -6.66 -16.18
C GLU A 24 -11.09 -7.34 -14.81
N GLN A 25 -11.68 -8.52 -14.68
CA GLN A 25 -11.63 -9.27 -13.43
C GLN A 25 -10.17 -9.67 -13.26
N TYR A 26 -9.55 -9.24 -12.16
CA TYR A 26 -8.22 -9.69 -11.80
C TYR A 26 -8.20 -11.23 -11.78
N GLN A 27 -7.30 -11.80 -12.58
CA GLN A 27 -7.13 -13.24 -12.74
C GLN A 27 -6.00 -13.75 -11.83
N GLU A 28 -6.28 -14.80 -11.06
CA GLU A 28 -5.27 -15.54 -10.28
C GLU A 28 -4.22 -16.14 -11.21
N GLY A 29 -2.95 -16.14 -10.77
CA GLY A 29 -1.79 -16.60 -11.57
C GLY A 29 -1.35 -15.62 -12.65
N VAL A 30 -2.05 -14.50 -12.82
CA VAL A 30 -1.67 -13.40 -13.73
C VAL A 30 -1.44 -12.11 -12.97
N HIS A 31 -2.40 -11.71 -12.13
CA HIS A 31 -2.36 -10.44 -11.40
C HIS A 31 -2.06 -10.61 -9.91
N TYR A 32 -2.40 -11.77 -9.34
CA TYR A 32 -2.16 -12.11 -7.94
C TYR A 32 -2.04 -13.63 -7.79
N ASP A 33 -1.44 -14.04 -6.69
CA ASP A 33 -1.38 -15.44 -6.25
C ASP A 33 -2.11 -15.59 -4.91
N LEU A 34 -2.75 -16.74 -4.70
CA LEU A 34 -3.30 -17.09 -3.39
C LEU A 34 -2.20 -17.58 -2.46
N ILE A 35 -2.16 -17.05 -1.24
CA ILE A 35 -1.29 -17.55 -0.18
C ILE A 35 -2.04 -18.64 0.58
N GLU A 36 -1.59 -19.88 0.43
CA GLU A 36 -2.16 -21.03 1.13
C GLU A 36 -1.13 -21.67 2.08
N PRO A 37 -1.46 -21.83 3.39
CA PRO A 37 -2.71 -21.40 4.04
C PRO A 37 -2.78 -19.88 4.23
N ALA A 38 -4.00 -19.36 4.36
CA ALA A 38 -4.21 -17.95 4.69
C ALA A 38 -3.47 -17.58 5.99
N ILE A 39 -2.75 -16.46 5.95
CA ILE A 39 -1.96 -15.97 7.08
C ILE A 39 -2.78 -14.95 7.86
N HIS A 40 -2.83 -15.10 9.18
CA HIS A 40 -3.49 -14.13 10.04
C HIS A 40 -2.69 -12.82 10.10
N THR A 41 -3.37 -11.71 9.90
CA THR A 41 -2.79 -10.37 9.81
C THR A 41 -2.72 -9.64 11.15
N GLY A 42 -3.25 -10.25 12.23
CA GLY A 42 -3.33 -9.65 13.57
C GLY A 42 -4.52 -8.70 13.76
N ILE A 43 -5.28 -8.41 12.71
CA ILE A 43 -6.51 -7.60 12.74
C ILE A 43 -7.64 -8.46 12.16
N SER A 44 -8.70 -8.69 12.94
CA SER A 44 -9.74 -9.68 12.62
C SER A 44 -11.02 -9.08 12.02
N ASP A 45 -11.23 -7.77 12.14
CA ASP A 45 -12.48 -7.07 11.78
C ASP A 45 -12.33 -6.17 10.55
N ARG A 46 -11.19 -6.23 9.86
CA ARG A 46 -10.86 -5.39 8.70
C ARG A 46 -10.19 -6.19 7.60
N VAL A 47 -10.32 -5.71 6.38
CA VAL A 47 -9.46 -6.15 5.27
C VAL A 47 -8.11 -5.46 5.43
N VAL A 48 -7.04 -6.25 5.52
CA VAL A 48 -5.69 -5.73 5.74
C VAL A 48 -4.88 -5.84 4.45
N VAL A 49 -4.44 -4.71 3.92
CA VAL A 49 -3.46 -4.63 2.84
C VAL A 49 -2.08 -4.52 3.49
N THR A 50 -1.26 -5.58 3.40
CA THR A 50 0.09 -5.56 3.96
C THR A 50 1.11 -5.25 2.88
N GLU A 51 1.83 -4.14 3.03
CA GLU A 51 3.02 -3.87 2.24
C GLU A 51 4.25 -4.55 2.86
N PHE A 52 5.03 -5.27 2.05
CA PHE A 52 6.33 -5.78 2.44
C PHE A 52 7.42 -4.92 1.81
N PHE A 53 8.15 -4.16 2.63
CA PHE A 53 9.05 -3.12 2.12
C PHE A 53 10.41 -3.08 2.84
N SER A 54 11.35 -2.30 2.33
CA SER A 54 12.59 -1.96 3.03
C SER A 54 12.98 -0.52 2.73
N TYR A 55 13.42 0.24 3.74
CA TYR A 55 13.96 1.58 3.53
C TYR A 55 15.21 1.62 2.61
N GLY A 56 15.88 0.48 2.39
CA GLY A 56 16.99 0.38 1.45
C GLY A 56 16.58 0.07 0.00
N CYS A 57 15.30 -0.19 -0.25
CA CYS A 57 14.79 -0.65 -1.54
C CYS A 57 14.31 0.53 -2.40
N GLY A 58 15.00 0.74 -3.53
CA GLY A 58 14.67 1.85 -4.45
C GLY A 58 13.29 1.73 -5.12
N HIS A 59 12.81 0.51 -5.35
CA HIS A 59 11.46 0.29 -5.88
C HIS A 59 10.39 0.66 -4.85
N CYS A 60 10.62 0.29 -3.59
CA CYS A 60 9.75 0.62 -2.47
C CYS A 60 9.67 2.14 -2.29
N TYR A 61 10.82 2.83 -2.31
CA TYR A 61 10.86 4.30 -2.28
C TYR A 61 10.05 4.96 -3.41
N ASN A 62 10.14 4.43 -4.63
CA ASN A 62 9.38 4.96 -5.76
C ASN A 62 7.89 4.61 -5.70
N PHE A 63 7.52 3.58 -4.94
CA PHE A 63 6.14 3.13 -4.77
C PHE A 63 5.39 3.91 -3.69
N GLU A 64 6.09 4.48 -2.70
CA GLU A 64 5.48 5.24 -1.59
C GLU A 64 4.43 6.26 -2.03
N PRO A 65 4.66 7.15 -3.02
CA PRO A 65 3.64 8.15 -3.40
C PRO A 65 2.36 7.51 -3.96
N LEU A 66 2.47 6.32 -4.58
CA LEU A 66 1.32 5.58 -5.07
C LEU A 66 0.57 4.91 -3.92
N LEU A 67 1.30 4.35 -2.94
CA LEU A 67 0.70 3.73 -1.76
C LEU A 67 0.01 4.77 -0.87
N GLU A 68 0.63 5.93 -0.63
CA GLU A 68 0.03 7.05 0.11
C GLU A 68 -1.28 7.53 -0.56
N SER A 69 -1.25 7.67 -1.89
CA SER A 69 -2.45 8.02 -2.68
C SER A 69 -3.54 6.94 -2.63
N PHE A 70 -3.16 5.67 -2.58
CA PHE A 70 -4.09 4.56 -2.40
C PHE A 70 -4.69 4.56 -0.99
N GLU A 71 -3.86 4.71 0.04
CA GLU A 71 -4.23 4.73 1.46
C GLU A 71 -5.22 5.86 1.78
N SER A 72 -5.02 7.04 1.19
CA SER A 72 -5.92 8.19 1.35
C SER A 72 -7.34 8.01 0.78
N ARG A 73 -7.56 6.97 -0.03
CA ARG A 73 -8.84 6.71 -0.72
C ARG A 73 -9.47 5.38 -0.33
N LEU A 74 -9.01 4.75 0.75
CA LEU A 74 -9.53 3.47 1.20
C LEU A 74 -11.00 3.60 1.64
N PRO A 75 -11.85 2.61 1.30
CA PRO A 75 -13.20 2.54 1.84
C PRO A 75 -13.16 2.15 3.32
N GLU A 76 -14.29 2.35 4.02
CA GLU A 76 -14.45 1.91 5.40
C GLU A 76 -14.20 0.39 5.54
N GLY A 77 -13.51 0.00 6.62
CA GLY A 77 -13.17 -1.40 6.90
C GLY A 77 -11.91 -1.93 6.20
N VAL A 78 -11.15 -1.09 5.49
CA VAL A 78 -9.84 -1.44 4.90
C VAL A 78 -8.73 -0.66 5.58
N VAL A 79 -7.61 -1.32 5.88
CA VAL A 79 -6.41 -0.68 6.44
C VAL A 79 -5.17 -1.12 5.70
N VAL A 80 -4.19 -0.23 5.61
CA VAL A 80 -2.83 -0.57 5.18
C VAL A 80 -1.98 -0.77 6.42
N GLN A 81 -1.16 -1.81 6.41
CA GLN A 81 -0.06 -1.99 7.37
C GLN A 81 1.22 -2.28 6.61
N ARG A 82 2.38 -1.99 7.19
CA ARG A 82 3.67 -2.23 6.54
C ARG A 82 4.51 -3.19 7.38
N THR A 83 5.14 -4.15 6.72
CA THR A 83 6.04 -5.13 7.33
C THR A 83 7.43 -5.00 6.71
N PRO A 84 8.43 -4.49 7.45
CA PRO A 84 9.78 -4.39 6.92
C PRO A 84 10.38 -5.77 6.71
N VAL A 85 10.83 -6.05 5.49
CA VAL A 85 11.49 -7.31 5.13
C VAL A 85 12.96 -7.29 5.56
N ILE A 86 13.46 -8.47 5.96
CA ILE A 86 14.86 -8.70 6.31
C ILE A 86 15.34 -9.90 5.52
N TRP A 87 16.02 -9.65 4.39
CA TRP A 87 16.56 -10.71 3.55
C TRP A 87 17.97 -11.06 3.96
N LYS A 88 18.19 -12.36 4.23
CA LYS A 88 19.45 -12.88 4.80
C LYS A 88 19.70 -12.23 6.16
N ASP A 89 20.58 -12.78 6.99
CA ASP A 89 20.79 -12.27 8.36
C ASP A 89 21.53 -10.92 8.41
N SER A 90 21.08 -9.93 7.64
CA SER A 90 21.74 -8.65 7.35
C SER A 90 21.55 -7.67 8.50
N PRO A 91 22.63 -7.27 9.21
CA PRO A 91 22.54 -6.32 10.32
C PRO A 91 21.97 -4.96 9.90
N GLY A 92 22.30 -4.50 8.68
CA GLY A 92 21.78 -3.24 8.15
C GLY A 92 20.27 -3.28 7.90
N MET A 93 19.75 -4.39 7.37
CA MET A 93 18.30 -4.54 7.18
C MET A 93 17.57 -4.66 8.52
N LYS A 94 18.14 -5.40 9.48
CA LYS A 94 17.62 -5.46 10.86
C LYS A 94 17.55 -4.07 11.49
N LEU A 95 18.57 -3.23 11.29
CA LEU A 95 18.56 -1.85 11.78
C LEU A 95 17.42 -1.05 11.14
N LEU A 96 17.27 -1.08 9.81
CA LEU A 96 16.21 -0.34 9.12
C LEU A 96 14.80 -0.85 9.48
N ALA A 97 14.63 -2.16 9.66
CA ALA A 97 13.37 -2.74 10.14
C ALA A 97 13.05 -2.28 11.57
N ARG A 98 14.05 -2.25 12.45
CA ARG A 98 13.90 -1.69 13.80
C ARG A 98 13.56 -0.20 13.76
N THR A 99 14.15 0.56 12.83
CA THR A 99 13.81 1.97 12.63
C THR A 99 12.32 2.13 12.33
N TYR A 100 11.74 1.31 11.44
CA TYR A 100 10.30 1.35 11.14
C TYR A 100 9.45 1.14 12.41
N TYR A 101 9.70 0.08 13.16
CA TYR A 101 8.94 -0.18 14.40
C TYR A 101 9.18 0.87 15.49
N THR A 102 10.34 1.55 15.47
CA THR A 102 10.59 2.70 16.36
C THR A 102 9.74 3.90 15.96
N VAL A 103 9.59 4.15 14.66
CA VAL A 103 8.69 5.20 14.13
C VAL A 103 7.24 4.92 14.54
N GLU A 104 6.77 3.69 14.41
CA GLU A 104 5.42 3.29 14.86
C GLU A 104 5.26 3.44 16.38
N ALA A 105 6.21 2.92 17.17
CA ALA A 105 6.12 2.97 18.62
C ALA A 105 6.16 4.40 19.20
N LEU A 106 6.75 5.34 18.47
CA LEU A 106 6.81 6.76 18.83
C LEU A 106 5.67 7.59 18.25
N ASP A 107 4.81 7.00 17.40
CA ASP A 107 3.71 7.69 16.72
C ASP A 107 4.17 8.90 15.88
N VAL A 108 5.27 8.73 15.14
CA VAL A 108 5.90 9.78 14.30
C VAL A 108 5.99 9.39 12.83
N PHE A 109 5.03 8.59 12.35
CA PHE A 109 5.04 8.04 11.00
C PHE A 109 5.13 9.13 9.92
N ASP A 110 4.16 10.04 9.89
CA ASP A 110 4.04 11.08 8.86
C ASP A 110 5.33 11.89 8.64
N PRO A 111 6.00 12.45 9.68
CA PRO A 111 7.22 13.21 9.47
C PRO A 111 8.46 12.33 9.21
N VAL A 112 8.55 11.13 9.79
CA VAL A 112 9.82 10.38 9.81
C VAL A 112 9.92 9.35 8.70
N HIS A 113 8.84 8.68 8.33
CA HIS A 113 8.86 7.60 7.35
C HIS A 113 9.46 8.06 6.00
N GLY A 114 8.90 9.15 5.45
CA GLY A 114 9.41 9.76 4.23
C GLY A 114 10.82 10.35 4.39
N ALA A 115 11.17 10.89 5.56
CA ALA A 115 12.50 11.43 5.83
C ALA A 115 13.59 10.35 5.80
N VAL A 116 13.33 9.17 6.36
CA VAL A 116 14.25 8.02 6.32
C VAL A 116 14.51 7.58 4.87
N PHE A 117 13.45 7.41 4.10
CA PHE A 117 13.53 7.09 2.67
C PHE A 117 14.32 8.14 1.87
N ASN A 118 13.99 9.41 2.05
CA ASN A 118 14.68 10.52 1.38
C ASN A 118 16.17 10.59 1.76
N THR A 119 16.49 10.33 3.03
CA THR A 119 17.88 10.29 3.51
C THR A 119 18.70 9.23 2.77
N ILE A 120 18.13 8.05 2.57
CA ILE A 120 18.82 6.95 1.86
C ILE A 120 18.86 7.20 0.35
N HIS A 121 17.72 7.49 -0.28
CA HIS A 121 17.60 7.47 -1.74
C HIS A 121 17.93 8.80 -2.41
N ARG A 122 17.54 9.93 -1.81
CA ARG A 122 17.83 11.27 -2.37
C ARG A 122 19.15 11.82 -1.86
N GLN A 123 19.38 11.79 -0.55
CA GLN A 123 20.59 12.34 0.06
C GLN A 123 21.79 11.39 -0.01
N ARG A 124 21.56 10.12 -0.40
CA ARG A 124 22.60 9.08 -0.50
C ARG A 124 23.37 8.86 0.81
N LYS A 125 22.74 9.14 1.95
CA LYS A 125 23.30 8.91 3.29
C LYS A 125 23.00 7.49 3.72
N ARG A 126 24.02 6.81 4.25
CA ARG A 126 23.89 5.44 4.75
C ARG A 126 23.48 5.46 6.23
N LEU A 127 22.32 4.88 6.53
CA LEU A 127 21.84 4.69 7.90
C LEU A 127 22.33 3.34 8.45
N SER A 128 23.62 3.26 8.81
CA SER A 128 24.26 2.01 9.26
C SER A 128 24.53 1.91 10.76
N SER A 129 24.10 2.89 11.55
CA SER A 129 24.16 2.83 13.02
C SER A 129 22.93 3.50 13.65
N PRO A 130 22.62 3.18 14.92
CA PRO A 130 21.56 3.86 15.66
C PRO A 130 21.74 5.38 15.73
N GLU A 131 22.98 5.88 15.81
CA GLU A 131 23.27 7.32 15.84
C GLU A 131 22.93 7.99 14.52
N ALA A 132 23.27 7.35 13.39
CA ALA A 132 22.92 7.84 12.07
C ALA A 132 21.40 7.85 11.87
N VAL A 133 20.69 6.82 12.36
CA VAL A 133 19.22 6.79 12.35
C VAL A 133 18.64 7.91 13.21
N ARG A 134 19.13 8.08 14.45
CA ARG A 134 18.67 9.11 15.39
C ARG A 134 18.77 10.51 14.79
N ALA A 135 19.79 10.80 13.98
CA ALA A 135 19.93 12.09 13.32
C ALA A 135 18.69 12.44 12.47
N VAL A 136 18.03 11.47 11.86
CA VAL A 136 16.81 11.68 11.05
C VAL A 136 15.60 12.07 11.92
N PHE A 137 15.56 11.69 13.20
CA PHE A 137 14.44 11.99 14.11
C PHE A 137 14.50 13.38 14.75
N VAL A 138 15.66 14.04 14.67
CA VAL A 138 15.95 15.30 15.37
C VAL A 138 16.27 16.46 14.43
N GLU A 139 16.31 16.20 13.13
CA GLU A 139 16.36 17.20 12.05
C GLU A 139 14.95 17.73 11.75
#